data_AF-A0A945XF91-F1
#
_entry.id   AF-A0A945XF91-F1
#
_cell.length_a   1.000
_cell.length_b   1.000
_cell.length_c   1.000
_cell.angle_alpha   90.00
_cell.angle_beta   90.00
_cell.angle_gamma   90.00
#
_symmetry.space_group_name_H-M   'P 1'
#
loop_
_entity.id
_entity.type
_entity.pdbx_description
1 polymer ?
#
loop_
_entity_poly.entity_id
_entity_poly.type
_entity_poly.pdbx_seq_one_letter_code
_entity_poly.pdbx_strand_id
1 'polypeptide(L)'
;MTADTAAAAREQAIAAGHDLAFRRLIARLVPDGGRALLPTLSPAEVTPLVLSFEIESEKRSSVRYLGTLKFRFRRSDVREFLQKSGVGFAETRSKPVLLLPVYDFAGAKLLWDDPNPWFLAWNAVPPSDGLVPVRLPSGDLADVRDISAEQAAAGNTDQLALIAERYGASAVLVAEASVTADTGSGTRGLTVATRYFGGTSDGRTAVRSFSYVEGETDDVVIGRAAMQVALQIEEDWKQENLIQFNNQSSLIAEVALADLRQWVELRRKLQGIAFLQNWQLVAMSRRSASVRLTYYGDAEQLRIALAQRDLVLEQSTVDWVLRDSRQAREVAPGPVSPDSPAIVPADGAPVAPDA
;
A
#
# COMPACT_ATOMS: atom_id res chain seq x y z
N MET A 1 33.03 -7.33 3.48
CA MET A 1 33.75 -8.60 3.22
C MET A 1 35.23 -8.42 3.45
N THR A 2 35.92 -9.51 3.78
CA THR A 2 37.38 -9.55 3.96
C THR A 2 37.99 -10.70 3.16
N ALA A 3 39.15 -10.49 2.55
CA ALA A 3 39.92 -11.51 1.83
C ALA A 3 41.42 -11.14 1.81
N ASP A 4 42.25 -12.03 1.28
CA ASP A 4 43.71 -11.86 1.24
C ASP A 4 44.16 -10.62 0.45
N THR A 5 43.33 -10.13 -0.47
CA THR A 5 43.56 -8.88 -1.19
C THR A 5 42.28 -8.06 -1.32
N ALA A 6 42.43 -6.75 -1.48
CA ALA A 6 41.33 -5.82 -1.74
C ALA A 6 40.52 -6.20 -2.99
N ALA A 7 41.18 -6.71 -4.03
CA ALA A 7 40.54 -7.16 -5.27
C ALA A 7 39.68 -8.40 -5.04
N ALA A 8 40.24 -9.41 -4.36
CA ALA A 8 39.49 -10.62 -3.99
C ALA A 8 38.31 -10.29 -3.06
N ALA A 9 38.53 -9.40 -2.07
CA ALA A 9 37.47 -8.98 -1.15
C ALA A 9 36.34 -8.25 -1.88
N ARG A 10 36.66 -7.47 -2.93
CA ARG A 10 35.68 -6.79 -3.77
C ARG A 10 34.88 -7.76 -4.63
N GLU A 11 35.56 -8.67 -5.31
CA GLU A 11 34.90 -9.66 -6.19
C GLU A 11 33.90 -10.50 -5.39
N GLN A 12 34.34 -11.03 -4.24
CA GLN A 12 33.46 -11.79 -3.36
C GLN A 12 32.31 -10.92 -2.81
N ALA A 13 32.57 -9.65 -2.47
CA ALA A 13 31.51 -8.75 -1.98
C ALA A 13 30.43 -8.49 -3.03
N ILE A 14 30.83 -8.36 -4.30
CA ILE A 14 29.90 -8.17 -5.40
C ILE A 14 29.07 -9.44 -5.62
N ALA A 15 29.69 -10.63 -5.59
CA ALA A 15 28.98 -11.90 -5.70
C ALA A 15 27.97 -12.09 -4.55
N ALA A 16 28.38 -11.84 -3.30
CA ALA A 16 27.50 -11.86 -2.14
C ALA A 16 26.39 -10.79 -2.24
N GLY A 17 26.69 -9.64 -2.84
CA GLY A 17 25.73 -8.57 -3.11
C GLY A 17 24.59 -9.00 -4.03
N HIS A 18 24.88 -9.80 -5.07
CA HIS A 18 23.84 -10.32 -5.97
C HIS A 18 22.86 -11.24 -5.22
N ASP A 19 23.38 -12.20 -4.44
CA ASP A 19 22.55 -13.11 -3.64
C ASP A 19 21.71 -12.34 -2.61
N LEU A 20 22.33 -11.43 -1.86
CA LEU A 20 21.62 -10.61 -0.87
C LEU A 20 20.52 -9.75 -1.52
N ALA A 21 20.82 -9.12 -2.66
CA ALA A 21 19.86 -8.30 -3.38
C ALA A 21 18.68 -9.13 -3.90
N PHE A 22 18.94 -10.35 -4.39
CA PHE A 22 17.89 -11.25 -4.85
C PHE A 22 17.02 -11.74 -3.69
N ARG A 23 17.61 -12.14 -2.57
CA ARG A 23 16.83 -12.51 -1.36
C ARG A 23 15.96 -11.37 -0.86
N ARG A 24 16.46 -10.13 -0.88
CA ARG A 24 15.67 -8.94 -0.53
C ARG A 24 14.52 -8.72 -1.51
N LEU A 25 14.75 -8.89 -2.81
CA LEU A 25 13.70 -8.81 -3.82
C LEU A 25 12.62 -9.87 -3.60
N ILE A 26 13.01 -11.12 -3.35
CA ILE A 26 12.07 -12.21 -3.06
C ILE A 26 11.27 -11.92 -1.79
N ALA A 27 11.92 -11.49 -0.71
CA ALA A 27 11.23 -11.10 0.52
C ALA A 27 10.24 -9.94 0.29
N ARG A 28 10.55 -9.01 -0.62
CA ARG A 28 9.68 -7.90 -0.99
C ARG A 28 8.45 -8.33 -1.79
N LEU A 29 8.61 -9.27 -2.74
CA LEU A 29 7.54 -9.63 -3.68
C LEU A 29 6.70 -10.82 -3.22
N VAL A 30 7.31 -11.82 -2.60
CA VAL A 30 6.68 -13.10 -2.30
C VAL A 30 6.20 -13.10 -0.85
N PRO A 31 4.92 -13.42 -0.57
CA PRO A 31 4.45 -13.59 0.80
C PRO A 31 5.20 -14.71 1.52
N ASP A 32 5.33 -14.61 2.84
CA ASP A 32 6.20 -15.48 3.64
C ASP A 32 5.94 -16.98 3.41
N GLY A 33 4.67 -17.40 3.43
CA GLY A 33 4.28 -18.80 3.21
C GLY A 33 4.64 -19.37 1.83
N GLY A 34 4.86 -18.53 0.82
CA GLY A 34 5.27 -18.96 -0.52
C GLY A 34 6.78 -19.06 -0.72
N ARG A 35 7.59 -18.46 0.17
CA ARG A 35 9.05 -18.36 -0.02
C ARG A 35 9.75 -19.70 0.08
N ALA A 36 9.27 -20.60 0.94
CA ALA A 36 9.85 -21.92 1.13
C ALA A 36 9.71 -22.85 -0.10
N LEU A 37 8.81 -22.51 -1.03
CA LEU A 37 8.62 -23.25 -2.28
C LEU A 37 9.62 -22.86 -3.38
N LEU A 38 10.36 -21.76 -3.18
CA LEU A 38 11.32 -21.28 -4.18
C LEU A 38 12.62 -22.07 -4.11
N PRO A 39 13.19 -22.46 -5.27
CA PRO A 39 14.52 -23.05 -5.30
C PRO A 39 15.57 -22.03 -4.89
N THR A 40 16.59 -22.47 -4.17
CA THR A 40 17.77 -21.66 -3.89
C THR A 40 18.60 -21.51 -5.16
N LEU A 41 18.75 -20.27 -5.63
CA LEU A 41 19.59 -19.96 -6.79
C LEU A 41 21.04 -19.72 -6.38
N SER A 42 21.98 -20.23 -7.18
CA SER A 42 23.39 -19.85 -7.10
C SER A 42 23.61 -18.43 -7.63
N PRO A 43 24.73 -17.77 -7.28
CA PRO A 43 25.05 -16.44 -7.82
C PRO A 43 25.08 -16.38 -9.36
N ALA A 44 25.51 -17.47 -10.01
CA ALA A 44 25.52 -17.57 -11.47
C ALA A 44 24.11 -17.59 -12.07
N GLU A 45 23.13 -18.17 -11.36
CA GLU A 45 21.71 -18.20 -11.77
C GLU A 45 20.99 -16.87 -11.46
N VAL A 46 21.42 -16.14 -10.44
CA VAL A 46 20.89 -14.80 -10.14
C VAL A 46 21.37 -13.76 -11.13
N THR A 47 22.61 -13.87 -11.63
CA THR A 47 23.23 -12.92 -12.57
C THR A 47 22.35 -12.60 -13.81
N PRO A 48 21.77 -13.59 -14.53
CA PRO A 48 20.89 -13.29 -15.66
C PRO A 48 19.55 -12.64 -15.26
N LEU A 49 19.18 -12.64 -13.98
CA LEU A 49 17.99 -11.90 -13.50
C LEU A 49 18.30 -10.42 -13.23
N VAL A 50 19.57 -10.04 -13.13
CA VAL A 50 20.01 -8.66 -12.89
C VAL A 50 20.12 -7.91 -14.22
N LEU A 51 19.37 -6.81 -14.36
CA LEU A 51 19.44 -5.90 -15.49
C LEU A 51 20.71 -5.04 -15.40
N SER A 52 20.96 -4.44 -14.24
CA SER A 52 22.15 -3.64 -13.95
C SER A 52 22.39 -3.56 -12.44
N PHE A 53 23.62 -3.22 -12.05
CA PHE A 53 23.92 -2.81 -10.68
C PHE A 53 24.84 -1.58 -10.67
N GLU A 54 24.74 -0.80 -9.62
CA GLU A 54 25.49 0.45 -9.40
C GLU A 54 26.16 0.40 -8.03
N ILE A 55 27.37 0.94 -7.93
CA ILE A 55 28.08 1.10 -6.66
C ILE A 55 27.83 2.54 -6.20
N GLU A 56 27.01 2.71 -5.18
CA GLU A 56 26.67 4.03 -4.63
C GLU A 56 27.79 4.58 -3.75
N SER A 57 28.38 3.71 -2.92
CA SER A 57 29.54 4.07 -2.09
C SER A 57 30.48 2.88 -1.96
N GLU A 58 31.78 3.17 -1.89
CA GLU A 58 32.80 2.15 -1.77
C GLU A 58 33.95 2.63 -0.88
N LYS A 59 34.35 1.79 0.07
CA LYS A 59 35.53 1.96 0.90
C LYS A 59 36.37 0.69 0.81
N ARG A 60 37.64 0.84 0.46
CA ARG A 60 38.60 -0.26 0.31
C ARG A 60 39.74 -0.09 1.31
N SER A 61 40.14 -1.21 1.91
CA SER A 61 41.39 -1.37 2.65
C SER A 61 42.24 -2.43 1.92
N SER A 62 43.40 -2.81 2.47
CA SER A 62 44.27 -3.86 1.91
C SER A 62 43.57 -5.23 1.86
N VAL A 63 42.71 -5.53 2.83
CA VAL A 63 42.03 -6.83 2.98
C VAL A 63 40.50 -6.72 3.13
N ARG A 64 39.94 -5.51 3.21
CA ARG A 64 38.51 -5.29 3.50
C ARG A 64 37.83 -4.46 2.44
N TYR A 65 36.63 -4.90 2.07
CA TYR A 65 35.71 -4.19 1.20
C TYR A 65 34.41 -3.85 1.95
N LEU A 66 33.99 -2.59 1.85
CA LEU A 66 32.68 -2.11 2.30
C LEU A 66 32.07 -1.25 1.19
N GLY A 67 30.84 -1.51 0.81
CA GLY A 67 30.16 -0.70 -0.18
C GLY A 67 28.65 -0.83 -0.11
N THR A 68 27.97 0.17 -0.65
CA THR A 68 26.52 0.17 -0.86
C THR A 68 26.27 -0.03 -2.34
N LEU A 69 25.52 -1.08 -2.68
CA LEU A 69 25.22 -1.46 -4.06
C LEU A 69 23.72 -1.33 -4.31
N LYS A 70 23.35 -0.79 -5.47
CA LYS A 70 21.97 -0.76 -5.97
C LYS A 70 21.82 -1.75 -7.10
N PHE A 71 20.79 -2.57 -7.06
CA PHE A 71 20.50 -3.57 -8.08
C PHE A 71 19.18 -3.25 -8.78
N ARG A 72 19.16 -3.42 -10.10
CA ARG A 72 17.94 -3.38 -10.92
C ARG A 72 17.77 -4.76 -11.52
N PHE A 73 16.62 -5.38 -11.29
CA PHE A 73 16.30 -6.70 -11.83
C PHE A 73 15.50 -6.60 -13.12
N ARG A 74 15.69 -7.57 -14.02
CA ARG A 74 14.87 -7.76 -15.22
C ARG A 74 13.50 -8.27 -14.80
N ARG A 75 12.50 -7.38 -14.87
CA ARG A 75 11.14 -7.67 -14.43
C ARG A 75 10.54 -8.92 -15.10
N SER A 76 10.72 -9.07 -16.41
CA SER A 76 10.24 -10.24 -17.18
C SER A 76 10.79 -11.55 -16.61
N ASP A 77 12.09 -11.58 -16.36
CA ASP A 77 12.81 -12.82 -16.04
C ASP A 77 12.54 -13.24 -14.60
N VAL A 78 12.42 -12.28 -13.68
CA VAL A 78 11.96 -12.54 -12.30
C VAL A 78 10.52 -13.05 -12.29
N ARG A 79 9.62 -12.47 -13.11
CA ARG A 79 8.24 -12.96 -13.22
C ARG A 79 8.19 -14.38 -13.78
N GLU A 80 8.96 -14.67 -14.82
CA GLU A 80 9.05 -16.00 -15.41
C GLU A 80 9.61 -17.02 -14.42
N PHE A 81 10.64 -16.65 -13.64
CA PHE A 81 11.16 -17.47 -12.56
C PHE A 81 10.08 -17.81 -11.52
N LEU A 82 9.40 -16.80 -10.97
CA LEU A 82 8.33 -17.01 -9.98
C LEU A 82 7.16 -17.82 -10.55
N GLN A 83 6.82 -17.61 -11.82
CA GLN A 83 5.80 -18.38 -12.53
C GLN A 83 6.20 -19.85 -12.66
N LYS A 84 7.43 -20.15 -13.08
CA LYS A 84 7.95 -21.52 -13.19
C LYS A 84 8.00 -22.22 -11.84
N SER A 85 8.26 -21.47 -10.77
CA SER A 85 8.19 -21.98 -9.40
C SER A 85 6.77 -22.16 -8.87
N GLY A 86 5.74 -21.70 -9.59
CA GLY A 86 4.35 -21.82 -9.17
C GLY A 86 3.99 -20.97 -7.94
N VAL A 87 4.77 -19.92 -7.66
CA VAL A 87 4.60 -19.08 -6.47
C VAL A 87 3.92 -17.76 -6.83
N GLY A 88 2.83 -17.45 -6.14
CA GLY A 88 2.18 -16.14 -6.24
C GLY A 88 3.04 -15.04 -5.64
N PHE A 89 3.01 -13.85 -6.22
CA PHE A 89 3.73 -12.68 -5.71
C PHE A 89 2.93 -11.41 -5.92
N ALA A 90 3.30 -10.37 -5.16
CA ALA A 90 2.80 -9.02 -5.34
C ALA A 90 3.93 -8.11 -5.84
N GLU A 91 3.60 -7.23 -6.79
CA GLU A 91 4.51 -6.19 -7.27
C GLU A 91 3.86 -4.79 -7.22
N THR A 92 2.53 -4.75 -7.02
CA THR A 92 1.80 -3.50 -6.84
C THR A 92 2.27 -2.83 -5.55
N ARG A 93 2.94 -1.69 -5.66
CA ARG A 93 3.24 -0.82 -4.53
C ARG A 93 2.00 0.00 -4.20
N SER A 94 1.62 0.06 -2.93
CA SER A 94 0.55 0.95 -2.49
C SER A 94 0.98 2.42 -2.55
N LYS A 95 -0.01 3.30 -2.56
CA LYS A 95 0.21 4.70 -2.19
C LYS A 95 0.62 4.80 -0.71
N PRO A 96 1.31 5.87 -0.31
CA PRO A 96 1.76 6.02 1.07
C PRO A 96 0.61 5.95 2.08
N VAL A 97 0.84 5.27 3.20
CA VAL A 97 -0.08 5.17 4.34
C VAL A 97 0.52 5.96 5.49
N LEU A 98 -0.24 6.90 6.05
CA LEU A 98 0.16 7.63 7.25
C LEU A 98 -0.20 6.79 8.49
N LEU A 99 0.75 6.50 9.35
CA LEU A 99 0.53 5.74 10.58
C LEU A 99 0.45 6.68 11.78
N LEU A 100 -0.65 6.60 12.53
CA LEU A 100 -0.84 7.31 13.80
C LEU A 100 -0.72 6.30 14.96
N PRO A 101 0.38 6.33 15.72
CA PRO A 101 0.62 5.39 16.81
C PRO A 101 -0.02 5.92 18.10
N VAL A 102 -1.25 5.50 18.36
CA VAL A 102 -1.96 5.84 19.60
C VAL A 102 -1.55 4.86 20.69
N TYR A 103 -1.07 5.36 21.82
CA TYR A 103 -0.73 4.54 22.98
C TYR A 103 -1.80 4.70 24.05
N ASP A 104 -2.46 3.61 24.43
CA ASP A 104 -3.37 3.57 25.57
C ASP A 104 -2.59 3.16 26.81
N PHE A 105 -2.46 4.12 27.73
CA PHE A 105 -1.88 3.90 29.04
C PHE A 105 -2.92 4.18 30.12
N ALA A 106 -3.37 3.11 30.78
CA ALA A 106 -4.35 3.18 31.87
C ALA A 106 -5.64 3.96 31.51
N GLY A 107 -6.07 3.87 30.24
CA GLY A 107 -7.27 4.53 29.73
C GLY A 107 -7.02 5.92 29.14
N ALA A 108 -5.83 6.50 29.32
CA ALA A 108 -5.44 7.73 28.65
C ALA A 108 -4.86 7.41 27.26
N LYS A 109 -5.37 8.08 26.21
CA LYS A 109 -4.84 7.96 24.85
C LYS A 109 -3.75 8.99 24.64
N LEU A 110 -2.57 8.55 24.26
CA LEU A 110 -1.42 9.38 23.97
C LEU A 110 -1.07 9.26 22.49
N LEU A 111 -0.84 10.38 21.82
CA LEU A 111 -0.40 10.41 20.42
C LEU A 111 0.81 11.32 20.27
N TRP A 112 0.68 12.56 20.73
CA TRP A 112 1.72 13.60 20.63
C TRP A 112 2.50 13.82 21.92
N ASP A 113 2.03 13.22 23.02
CA ASP A 113 2.58 13.39 24.35
C ASP A 113 3.99 12.79 24.46
N ASP A 114 4.83 13.40 25.31
CA ASP A 114 6.18 12.91 25.62
C ASP A 114 6.24 12.45 27.09
N PRO A 115 6.52 11.16 27.37
CA PRO A 115 6.88 10.10 26.43
C PRO A 115 5.68 9.37 25.82
N ASN A 116 5.79 9.05 24.52
CA ASN A 116 4.98 8.04 23.83
C ASN A 116 5.89 6.88 23.36
N PRO A 117 6.04 5.81 24.17
CA PRO A 117 6.89 4.66 23.82
C PRO A 117 6.51 3.97 22.52
N TRP A 118 5.22 3.99 22.14
CA TRP A 118 4.75 3.38 20.90
C TRP A 118 5.17 4.19 19.68
N PHE A 119 5.07 5.53 19.75
CA PHE A 119 5.57 6.42 18.71
C PHE A 119 7.10 6.27 18.54
N LEU A 120 7.84 6.22 19.65
CA LEU A 120 9.29 6.00 19.63
C LEU A 120 9.66 4.66 19.00
N ALA A 121 8.92 3.59 19.33
CA ALA A 121 9.14 2.27 18.74
C ALA A 121 8.91 2.25 17.23
N TRP A 122 7.86 2.92 16.72
CA TRP A 122 7.64 3.04 15.28
C TRP A 122 8.73 3.86 14.58
N ASN A 123 9.24 4.93 15.19
CA ASN A 123 10.37 5.69 14.66
C ASN A 123 11.66 4.86 14.60
N ALA A 124 11.81 3.86 15.46
CA ALA A 124 12.93 2.93 15.47
C ALA A 124 12.78 1.78 14.45
N VAL A 125 11.58 1.58 13.86
CA VAL A 125 11.38 0.58 12.80
C VAL A 125 12.22 0.97 11.58
N PRO A 126 13.13 0.09 11.11
CA PRO A 126 13.96 0.40 9.95
C PRO A 126 13.10 0.73 8.72
N PRO A 127 13.49 1.73 7.90
CA PRO A 127 12.79 2.01 6.66
C PRO A 127 12.72 0.76 5.77
N SER A 128 11.50 0.34 5.46
CA SER A 128 11.23 -0.77 4.53
C SER A 128 11.29 -0.25 3.10
N ASP A 129 12.04 -0.92 2.23
CA ASP A 129 11.91 -0.76 0.79
C ASP A 129 10.77 -1.63 0.23
N GLY A 130 9.77 -1.99 1.04
CA GLY A 130 8.68 -2.89 0.69
C GLY A 130 7.66 -2.35 -0.30
N LEU A 131 6.47 -2.96 -0.30
CA LEU A 131 5.34 -2.60 -1.15
C LEU A 131 4.40 -1.61 -0.46
N VAL A 132 4.53 -1.39 0.85
CA VAL A 132 3.71 -0.44 1.61
C VAL A 132 4.56 0.69 2.20
N PRO A 133 4.58 1.88 1.57
CA PRO A 133 5.30 3.03 2.11
C PRO A 133 4.56 3.58 3.34
N VAL A 134 4.94 3.14 4.53
CA VAL A 134 4.44 3.69 5.79
C VAL A 134 5.18 4.99 6.11
N ARG A 135 4.44 6.04 6.47
CA ARG A 135 4.96 7.33 6.93
C ARG A 135 4.48 7.58 8.36
N LEU A 136 5.34 8.17 9.17
CA LEU A 136 4.93 8.72 10.47
C LEU A 136 4.83 10.24 10.37
N PRO A 137 3.88 10.85 11.10
CA PRO A 137 3.85 12.30 11.27
C PRO A 137 5.10 12.79 12.03
N SER A 138 5.47 14.06 11.84
CA SER A 138 6.56 14.70 12.59
C SER A 138 6.16 15.00 14.03
N GLY A 139 4.86 15.18 14.30
CA GLY A 139 4.34 15.59 15.60
C GLY A 139 4.53 17.08 15.87
N ASP A 140 4.59 17.91 14.82
CA ASP A 140 4.68 19.35 14.97
C ASP A 140 3.36 20.00 15.43
N LEU A 141 3.38 21.31 15.69
CA LEU A 141 2.19 22.03 16.16
C LEU A 141 1.02 21.98 15.16
N ALA A 142 1.29 21.83 13.86
CA ALA A 142 0.23 21.68 12.88
C ALA A 142 -0.45 20.32 13.09
N ASP A 143 0.32 19.23 13.16
CA ASP A 143 -0.20 17.89 13.39
C ASP A 143 -1.06 17.81 14.67
N VAL A 144 -0.57 18.42 15.75
CA VAL A 144 -1.28 18.50 17.04
C VAL A 144 -2.61 19.23 16.92
N ARG A 145 -2.67 20.27 16.07
CA ARG A 145 -3.90 21.03 15.82
C ARG A 145 -4.90 20.26 14.97
N ASP A 146 -4.42 19.41 14.08
CA ASP A 146 -5.27 18.71 13.13
C ASP A 146 -5.98 17.52 13.74
N ILE A 147 -5.35 16.79 14.66
CA ILE A 147 -5.99 15.61 15.26
C ILE A 147 -5.48 15.33 16.67
N SER A 148 -6.39 15.10 17.63
CA SER A 148 -6.04 14.60 18.97
C SER A 148 -5.91 13.08 19.02
N ALA A 149 -5.33 12.55 20.11
CA ALA A 149 -5.24 11.10 20.33
C ALA A 149 -6.63 10.43 20.37
N GLU A 150 -7.60 11.06 21.03
CA GLU A 150 -8.98 10.58 21.11
C GLU A 150 -9.68 10.63 19.75
N GLN A 151 -9.46 11.68 18.98
CA GLN A 151 -10.03 11.80 17.63
C GLN A 151 -9.47 10.73 16.69
N ALA A 152 -8.16 10.43 16.78
CA ALA A 152 -7.53 9.35 16.06
C ALA A 152 -8.10 7.97 16.48
N ALA A 153 -8.15 7.67 17.77
CA ALA A 153 -8.68 6.42 18.30
C ALA A 153 -10.18 6.20 17.96
N ALA A 154 -10.97 7.27 18.06
CA ALA A 154 -12.39 7.25 17.70
C ALA A 154 -12.62 7.06 16.20
N GLY A 155 -11.61 7.35 15.35
CA GLY A 155 -11.72 7.25 13.91
C GLY A 155 -12.43 8.45 13.28
N ASN A 156 -12.15 9.67 13.74
CA ASN A 156 -12.71 10.89 13.16
C ASN A 156 -12.24 11.07 11.71
N THR A 157 -13.08 10.69 10.74
CA THR A 157 -12.72 10.61 9.33
C THR A 157 -12.29 11.95 8.74
N ASP A 158 -12.88 13.05 9.18
CA ASP A 158 -12.59 14.39 8.65
C ASP A 158 -11.18 14.83 9.05
N GLN A 159 -10.82 14.68 10.33
CA GLN A 159 -9.48 15.02 10.81
C GLN A 159 -8.41 14.06 10.29
N LEU A 160 -8.74 12.77 10.19
CA LEU A 160 -7.86 11.77 9.59
C LEU A 160 -7.59 12.08 8.11
N ALA A 161 -8.61 12.48 7.34
CA ALA A 161 -8.43 12.90 5.96
C ALA A 161 -7.56 14.16 5.84
N LEU A 162 -7.77 15.14 6.74
CA LEU A 162 -7.02 16.39 6.75
C LEU A 162 -5.52 16.17 7.02
N ILE A 163 -5.17 15.33 7.99
CA ILE A 163 -3.76 15.01 8.24
C ILE A 163 -3.16 14.13 7.14
N ALA A 164 -3.93 13.19 6.56
CA ALA A 164 -3.49 12.37 5.43
C ALA A 164 -3.08 13.22 4.22
N GLU A 165 -3.88 14.24 3.89
CA GLU A 165 -3.63 15.14 2.77
C GLU A 165 -2.30 15.88 2.93
N ARG A 166 -2.00 16.40 4.13
CA ARG A 166 -0.73 17.09 4.41
C ARG A 166 0.49 16.20 4.19
N TYR A 167 0.39 14.93 4.57
CA TYR A 167 1.45 13.95 4.38
C TYR A 167 1.45 13.28 2.99
N GLY A 168 0.52 13.66 2.10
CA GLY A 168 0.36 13.05 0.79
C GLY A 168 0.09 11.54 0.87
N ALA A 169 -0.58 11.11 1.94
CA ALA A 169 -0.97 9.73 2.17
C ALA A 169 -2.37 9.48 1.60
N SER A 170 -2.59 8.30 1.03
CA SER A 170 -3.91 7.91 0.51
C SER A 170 -4.85 7.34 1.57
N ALA A 171 -4.29 6.95 2.71
CA ALA A 171 -5.00 6.35 3.82
C ALA A 171 -4.26 6.65 5.13
N VAL A 172 -5.01 6.61 6.23
CA VAL A 172 -4.46 6.64 7.60
C VAL A 172 -4.63 5.28 8.24
N LEU A 173 -3.57 4.77 8.85
CA LEU A 173 -3.59 3.61 9.72
C LEU A 173 -3.45 4.08 11.17
N VAL A 174 -4.54 3.98 11.93
CA VAL A 174 -4.48 4.19 13.37
C VAL A 174 -4.04 2.87 14.00
N ALA A 175 -2.88 2.88 14.64
CA ALA A 175 -2.32 1.72 15.34
C ALA A 175 -2.36 2.00 16.85
N GLU A 176 -3.36 1.45 17.52
CA GLU A 176 -3.59 1.64 18.94
C GLU A 176 -2.95 0.50 19.74
N ALA A 177 -2.02 0.83 20.63
CA ALA A 177 -1.34 -0.13 21.49
C ALA A 177 -1.76 0.06 22.95
N SER A 178 -2.30 -0.98 23.59
CA SER A 178 -2.76 -0.98 24.97
C SER A 178 -2.02 -2.04 25.79
N VAL A 179 -1.41 -1.65 26.90
CA VAL A 179 -0.83 -2.61 27.85
C VAL A 179 -1.96 -3.22 28.67
N THR A 180 -2.16 -4.52 28.52
CA THR A 180 -3.15 -5.29 29.27
C THR A 180 -2.44 -6.08 30.38
N ALA A 181 -3.06 -6.15 31.54
CA ALA A 181 -2.64 -7.05 32.61
C ALA A 181 -3.77 -8.05 32.84
N ASP A 182 -3.51 -9.34 32.62
CA ASP A 182 -4.45 -10.37 33.00
C ASP A 182 -4.42 -10.50 34.53
N THR A 183 -5.51 -10.06 35.16
CA THR A 183 -5.69 -10.08 36.61
C THR A 183 -5.78 -11.50 37.19
N GLY A 184 -6.08 -12.52 36.37
CA GLY A 184 -6.15 -13.91 36.80
C GLY A 184 -4.81 -14.65 36.75
N SER A 185 -4.00 -14.43 35.71
CA SER A 185 -2.70 -15.08 35.55
C SER A 185 -1.50 -14.24 36.01
N GLY A 186 -1.69 -12.94 36.26
CA GLY A 186 -0.60 -11.99 36.52
C GLY A 186 0.26 -11.70 35.28
N THR A 187 -0.11 -12.22 34.12
CA THR A 187 0.64 -12.06 32.88
C THR A 187 0.36 -10.69 32.27
N ARG A 188 1.41 -9.92 32.02
CA ARG A 188 1.32 -8.68 31.24
C ARG A 188 1.31 -9.03 29.75
N GLY A 189 0.52 -8.29 28.99
CA GLY A 189 0.40 -8.39 27.55
C GLY A 189 0.34 -7.01 26.92
N LEU A 190 0.68 -6.95 25.64
CA LEU A 190 0.47 -5.78 24.81
C LEU A 190 -0.53 -6.16 23.73
N THR A 191 -1.64 -5.44 23.63
CA THR A 191 -2.60 -5.61 22.53
C THR A 191 -2.45 -4.44 21.57
N VAL A 192 -2.31 -4.73 20.28
CA VAL A 192 -2.25 -3.74 19.22
C VAL A 192 -3.45 -3.93 18.30
N ALA A 193 -4.31 -2.92 18.22
CA ALA A 193 -5.42 -2.82 17.28
C ALA A 193 -5.05 -1.87 16.16
N THR A 194 -5.22 -2.28 14.91
CA THR A 194 -5.00 -1.43 13.73
C THR A 194 -6.32 -1.21 13.01
N ARG A 195 -6.53 0.02 12.53
CA ARG A 195 -7.72 0.42 11.77
C ARG A 195 -7.32 1.34 10.61
N TYR A 196 -7.72 0.97 9.40
CA TYR A 196 -7.50 1.76 8.20
C TYR A 196 -8.67 2.71 7.93
N PHE A 197 -8.33 3.93 7.51
CA PHE A 197 -9.27 4.97 7.10
C PHE A 197 -8.85 5.52 5.73
N GLY A 198 -9.75 5.47 4.77
CA GLY A 198 -9.53 5.87 3.38
C GLY A 198 -8.74 4.86 2.54
N GLY A 199 -8.57 5.18 1.26
CA GLY A 199 -7.86 4.34 0.30
C GLY A 199 -8.57 3.01 0.00
N THR A 200 -7.81 2.03 -0.51
CA THR A 200 -8.36 0.71 -0.90
C THR A 200 -8.54 -0.24 0.28
N SER A 201 -7.98 0.09 1.44
CA SER A 201 -8.04 -0.74 2.65
C SER A 201 -8.99 -0.16 3.71
N ASP A 202 -9.84 0.79 3.34
CA ASP A 202 -10.76 1.50 4.26
C ASP A 202 -11.61 0.54 5.09
N GLY A 203 -11.77 0.84 6.39
CA GLY A 203 -12.53 0.03 7.34
C GLY A 203 -11.87 -1.27 7.76
N ARG A 204 -10.71 -1.64 7.19
CA ARG A 204 -9.97 -2.85 7.56
C ARG A 204 -9.44 -2.74 8.99
N THR A 205 -9.64 -3.79 9.78
CA THR A 205 -9.18 -3.86 11.16
C THR A 205 -8.42 -5.14 11.45
N ALA A 206 -7.45 -5.08 12.36
CA ALA A 206 -6.78 -6.26 12.89
C ALA A 206 -6.44 -6.05 14.37
N VAL A 207 -6.41 -7.13 15.15
CA VAL A 207 -6.01 -7.10 16.56
C VAL A 207 -4.96 -8.18 16.77
N ARG A 208 -3.86 -7.81 17.43
CA ARG A 208 -2.76 -8.73 17.78
C ARG A 208 -2.39 -8.56 19.23
N SER A 209 -2.05 -9.67 19.87
CA SER A 209 -1.59 -9.69 21.26
C SER A 209 -0.17 -10.22 21.32
N PHE A 210 0.65 -9.58 22.15
CA PHE A 210 2.05 -9.92 22.38
C PHE A 210 2.22 -10.19 23.87
N SER A 211 2.67 -11.40 24.20
CA SER A 211 3.05 -11.74 25.56
C SER A 211 4.44 -11.22 25.88
N TYR A 212 4.64 -10.89 27.15
CA TYR A 212 5.95 -10.57 27.72
C TYR A 212 6.74 -11.85 27.94
N VAL A 213 8.03 -11.81 27.63
CA VAL A 213 9.01 -12.83 28.03
C VAL A 213 9.53 -12.50 29.43
N GLU A 214 9.98 -13.51 30.18
CA GLU A 214 10.53 -13.33 31.53
C GLU A 214 11.69 -12.32 31.53
N GLY A 215 11.58 -11.27 32.35
CA GLY A 215 12.57 -10.18 32.43
C GLY A 215 12.53 -9.19 31.27
N GLU A 216 11.61 -9.31 30.30
CA GLU A 216 11.45 -8.36 29.20
C GLU A 216 10.84 -7.03 29.69
N THR A 217 11.45 -5.91 29.31
CA THR A 217 10.92 -4.58 29.63
C THR A 217 9.81 -4.16 28.65
N ASP A 218 9.02 -3.16 29.02
CA ASP A 218 7.95 -2.61 28.16
C ASP A 218 8.52 -2.17 26.80
N ASP A 219 9.64 -1.43 26.80
CA ASP A 219 10.28 -0.94 25.57
C ASP A 219 10.67 -2.06 24.59
N VAL A 220 11.12 -3.22 25.10
CA VAL A 220 11.52 -4.35 24.26
C VAL A 220 10.30 -5.01 23.63
N VAL A 221 9.22 -5.22 24.40
CA VAL A 221 7.96 -5.77 23.87
C VAL A 221 7.34 -4.83 22.85
N ILE A 222 7.29 -3.53 23.17
CA ILE A 222 6.71 -2.49 22.31
C ILE A 222 7.51 -2.37 21.00
N GLY A 223 8.85 -2.36 21.08
CA GLY A 223 9.72 -2.36 19.90
C GLY A 223 9.52 -3.58 19.01
N ARG A 224 9.48 -4.78 19.62
CA ARG A 224 9.19 -6.04 18.91
C ARG A 224 7.80 -6.03 18.27
N ALA A 225 6.79 -5.51 18.96
CA ALA A 225 5.44 -5.40 18.45
C ALA A 225 5.36 -4.45 17.24
N ALA A 226 6.03 -3.29 17.29
CA ALA A 226 6.07 -2.35 16.16
C ALA A 226 6.67 -3.01 14.92
N MET A 227 7.80 -3.72 15.07
CA MET A 227 8.43 -4.46 13.97
C MET A 227 7.52 -5.55 13.40
N GLN A 228 6.84 -6.32 14.25
CA GLN A 228 5.93 -7.39 13.80
C GLN A 228 4.68 -6.84 13.12
N VAL A 229 4.12 -5.72 13.59
CA VAL A 229 2.98 -5.06 12.94
C VAL A 229 3.42 -4.46 11.59
N ALA A 230 4.60 -3.85 11.50
CA ALA A 230 5.15 -3.34 10.24
C ALA A 230 5.30 -4.46 9.18
N LEU A 231 5.85 -5.61 9.60
CA LEU A 231 5.95 -6.78 8.73
C LEU A 231 4.57 -7.31 8.32
N GLN A 232 3.60 -7.33 9.24
CA GLN A 232 2.24 -7.78 8.93
C GLN A 232 1.55 -6.88 7.90
N ILE A 233 1.70 -5.55 8.01
CA ILE A 233 1.15 -4.61 7.03
C ILE A 233 1.63 -4.94 5.61
N GLU A 234 2.92 -5.25 5.46
CA GLU A 234 3.51 -5.66 4.18
C GLU A 234 3.01 -7.04 3.73
N GLU A 235 2.92 -8.01 4.63
CA GLU A 235 2.44 -9.36 4.30
C GLU A 235 0.96 -9.37 3.88
N ASP A 236 0.10 -8.64 4.60
CA ASP A 236 -1.31 -8.52 4.21
C ASP A 236 -1.45 -7.90 2.82
N TRP A 237 -0.70 -6.82 2.56
CA TRP A 237 -0.71 -6.17 1.27
C TRP A 237 -0.26 -7.11 0.15
N LYS A 238 0.76 -7.95 0.39
CA LYS A 238 1.20 -8.98 -0.57
C LYS A 238 0.11 -10.01 -0.83
N GLN A 239 -0.57 -10.48 0.21
CA GLN A 239 -1.65 -11.48 0.09
C GLN A 239 -2.83 -10.93 -0.72
N GLU A 240 -3.27 -9.71 -0.43
CA GLU A 240 -4.37 -9.04 -1.12
C GLU A 240 -4.04 -8.75 -2.60
N ASN A 241 -2.77 -8.46 -2.90
CA ASN A 241 -2.28 -8.13 -4.23
C ASN A 241 -1.49 -9.27 -4.89
N LEU A 242 -1.87 -10.53 -4.60
CA LEU A 242 -1.27 -11.70 -5.23
C LEU A 242 -1.62 -11.80 -6.71
N ILE A 243 -0.58 -11.84 -7.55
CA ILE A 243 -0.66 -12.17 -8.97
C ILE A 243 -0.59 -13.70 -9.08
N GLN A 244 -1.70 -14.32 -9.49
CA GLN A 244 -1.79 -15.75 -9.78
C GLN A 244 -1.90 -15.97 -11.29
N PHE A 245 -0.92 -16.66 -11.88
CA PHE A 245 -0.79 -16.78 -13.34
C PHE A 245 -1.80 -17.71 -14.00
N ASN A 246 -2.42 -18.61 -13.24
CA ASN A 246 -3.39 -19.58 -13.72
C ASN A 246 -4.80 -18.99 -13.92
N ASN A 247 -5.04 -17.76 -13.46
CA ASN A 247 -6.32 -17.08 -13.59
C ASN A 247 -6.15 -15.83 -14.45
N GLN A 248 -6.39 -15.95 -15.75
CA GLN A 248 -6.31 -14.84 -16.69
C GLN A 248 -7.71 -14.44 -17.12
N SER A 249 -8.03 -13.16 -16.93
CA SER A 249 -9.32 -12.57 -17.28
C SER A 249 -9.13 -11.42 -18.28
N SER A 250 -10.19 -11.08 -19.00
CA SER A 250 -10.20 -9.92 -19.87
C SER A 250 -11.53 -9.18 -19.77
N LEU A 251 -11.46 -7.85 -19.76
CA LEU A 251 -12.63 -6.98 -19.84
C LEU A 251 -12.37 -5.85 -20.83
N ILE A 252 -13.44 -5.24 -21.33
CA ILE A 252 -13.39 -4.02 -22.12
C ILE A 252 -13.87 -2.88 -21.22
N ALA A 253 -13.04 -1.85 -21.10
CA ALA A 253 -13.38 -0.64 -20.36
C ALA A 253 -13.47 0.56 -21.31
N GLU A 254 -14.51 1.36 -21.11
CA GLU A 254 -14.72 2.65 -21.76
C GLU A 254 -14.01 3.75 -21.00
N VAL A 255 -13.29 4.59 -21.74
CA VAL A 255 -12.56 5.73 -21.21
C VAL A 255 -13.11 6.99 -21.85
N ALA A 256 -13.64 7.91 -21.05
CA ALA A 256 -13.97 9.25 -21.54
C ALA A 256 -12.69 10.06 -21.77
N LEU A 257 -12.56 10.69 -22.94
CA LEU A 257 -11.41 11.51 -23.32
C LEU A 257 -11.87 12.93 -23.59
N ALA A 258 -11.33 13.90 -22.85
CA ALA A 258 -11.48 15.32 -23.17
C ALA A 258 -10.44 15.77 -24.21
N ASP A 259 -9.22 15.23 -24.14
CA ASP A 259 -8.16 15.52 -25.10
C ASP A 259 -7.20 14.33 -25.30
N LEU A 260 -6.30 14.44 -26.28
CA LEU A 260 -5.31 13.40 -26.58
C LEU A 260 -4.24 13.26 -25.47
N ARG A 261 -4.00 14.30 -24.66
CA ARG A 261 -3.02 14.24 -23.57
C ARG A 261 -3.48 13.27 -22.49
N GLN A 262 -4.79 13.27 -22.18
CA GLN A 262 -5.39 12.30 -21.26
C GLN A 262 -5.16 10.86 -21.71
N TRP A 263 -5.27 10.59 -23.00
CA TRP A 263 -4.97 9.26 -23.55
C TRP A 263 -3.50 8.86 -23.35
N VAL A 264 -2.56 9.78 -23.61
CA VAL A 264 -1.12 9.53 -23.40
C VAL A 264 -0.81 9.30 -21.91
N GLU A 265 -1.43 10.06 -21.01
CA GLU A 265 -1.30 9.84 -19.56
C GLU A 265 -1.86 8.49 -19.12
N LEU A 266 -3.05 8.12 -19.60
CA LEU A 266 -3.66 6.84 -19.30
C LEU A 266 -2.78 5.68 -19.77
N ARG A 267 -2.30 5.72 -21.02
CA ARG A 267 -1.39 4.70 -21.56
C ARG A 267 -0.16 4.52 -20.68
N ARG A 268 0.46 5.62 -20.25
CA ARG A 268 1.63 5.60 -19.36
C ARG A 268 1.30 5.02 -17.98
N LYS A 269 0.13 5.32 -17.42
CA LYS A 269 -0.33 4.74 -16.16
C LYS A 269 -0.56 3.23 -16.29
N LEU A 270 -1.26 2.79 -17.34
CA LEU A 270 -1.57 1.38 -17.62
C LEU A 270 -0.29 0.53 -17.78
N GLN A 271 0.72 1.04 -18.48
CA GLN A 271 2.03 0.36 -18.62
C GLN A 271 2.73 0.10 -17.27
N GLY A 272 2.40 0.88 -16.25
CA GLY A 272 2.98 0.77 -14.92
C GLY A 272 2.26 -0.22 -13.99
N ILE A 273 1.17 -0.84 -14.40
CA ILE A 273 0.35 -1.72 -13.55
C ILE A 273 0.85 -3.16 -13.67
N ALA A 274 1.15 -3.80 -12.54
CA ALA A 274 1.69 -5.16 -12.53
C ALA A 274 0.69 -6.25 -12.88
N PHE A 275 -0.57 -6.03 -12.48
CA PHE A 275 -1.68 -6.93 -12.75
C PHE A 275 -2.08 -7.01 -14.22
N LEU A 276 -1.75 -5.98 -15.02
CA LEU A 276 -2.02 -5.99 -16.45
C LEU A 276 -0.95 -6.78 -17.19
N GLN A 277 -1.37 -7.86 -17.85
CA GLN A 277 -0.53 -8.60 -18.78
C GLN A 277 -0.35 -7.83 -20.08
N ASN A 278 -1.47 -7.33 -20.62
CA ASN A 278 -1.48 -6.52 -21.82
C ASN A 278 -2.74 -5.63 -21.83
N TRP A 279 -2.71 -4.59 -22.63
CA TRP A 279 -3.90 -3.82 -22.97
C TRP A 279 -3.89 -3.51 -24.48
N GLN A 280 -5.06 -3.43 -25.07
CA GLN A 280 -5.24 -3.17 -26.49
C GLN A 280 -6.29 -2.08 -26.68
N LEU A 281 -6.00 -1.11 -27.55
CA LEU A 281 -7.00 -0.16 -28.02
C LEU A 281 -7.92 -0.88 -29.01
N VAL A 282 -9.19 -1.02 -28.65
CA VAL A 282 -10.21 -1.67 -29.48
C VAL A 282 -10.82 -0.66 -30.45
N ALA A 283 -11.20 0.51 -29.93
CA ALA A 283 -11.77 1.60 -30.70
C ALA A 283 -11.40 2.95 -30.07
N MET A 284 -11.34 4.00 -30.88
CA MET A 284 -11.10 5.37 -30.41
C MET A 284 -11.97 6.34 -31.19
N SER A 285 -12.60 7.27 -30.48
CA SER A 285 -13.36 8.39 -31.01
C SER A 285 -12.74 9.71 -30.52
N ARG A 286 -13.34 10.84 -30.90
CA ARG A 286 -12.91 12.17 -30.40
C ARG A 286 -13.19 12.36 -28.89
N ARG A 287 -14.06 11.54 -28.29
CA ARG A 287 -14.56 11.72 -26.92
C ARG A 287 -14.43 10.47 -26.05
N SER A 288 -14.07 9.34 -26.63
CA SER A 288 -13.99 8.06 -25.92
C SER A 288 -12.93 7.15 -26.52
N ALA A 289 -12.43 6.22 -25.71
CA ALA A 289 -11.63 5.10 -26.17
C ALA A 289 -12.06 3.82 -25.45
N SER A 290 -12.24 2.75 -26.22
CA SER A 290 -12.52 1.42 -25.71
C SER A 290 -11.21 0.66 -25.59
N VAL A 291 -10.84 0.25 -24.38
CA VAL A 291 -9.61 -0.51 -24.12
C VAL A 291 -9.93 -1.91 -23.61
N ARG A 292 -9.36 -2.92 -24.25
CA ARG A 292 -9.36 -4.28 -23.74
C ARG A 292 -8.20 -4.41 -22.76
N LEU A 293 -8.52 -4.74 -21.51
CA LEU A 293 -7.55 -5.04 -20.47
C LEU A 293 -7.47 -6.57 -20.32
N THR A 294 -6.26 -7.10 -20.34
CA THR A 294 -5.97 -8.50 -20.04
C THR A 294 -5.14 -8.54 -18.76
N TYR A 295 -5.64 -9.23 -17.74
CA TYR A 295 -5.11 -9.14 -16.39
C TYR A 295 -5.12 -10.49 -15.68
N TYR A 296 -4.31 -10.57 -14.62
CA TYR A 296 -4.24 -11.71 -13.72
C TYR A 296 -5.24 -11.54 -12.58
N GLY A 297 -5.93 -12.60 -12.19
CA GLY A 297 -6.89 -12.61 -11.09
C GLY A 297 -8.29 -12.13 -11.48
N ASP A 298 -8.99 -11.54 -10.51
CA ASP A 298 -10.35 -11.04 -10.64
C ASP A 298 -10.43 -9.51 -10.85
N ALA A 299 -11.65 -9.02 -11.12
CA ALA A 299 -11.89 -7.61 -11.41
C ALA A 299 -11.66 -6.70 -10.19
N GLU A 300 -11.85 -7.18 -8.96
CA GLU A 300 -11.62 -6.41 -7.74
C GLU A 300 -10.12 -6.19 -7.49
N GLN A 301 -9.31 -7.22 -7.69
CA GLN A 301 -7.85 -7.10 -7.63
C GLN A 301 -7.32 -6.11 -8.68
N LEU A 302 -7.87 -6.16 -9.90
CA LEU A 302 -7.55 -5.18 -10.94
C LEU A 302 -7.95 -3.76 -10.51
N ARG A 303 -9.15 -3.59 -9.92
CA ARG A 303 -9.63 -2.29 -9.42
C ARG A 303 -8.70 -1.73 -8.34
N ILE A 304 -8.25 -2.55 -7.40
CA ILE A 304 -7.28 -2.17 -6.35
C ILE A 304 -5.96 -1.73 -6.98
N ALA A 305 -5.42 -2.50 -7.93
CA ALA A 305 -4.16 -2.19 -8.60
C ALA A 305 -4.24 -0.89 -9.43
N LEU A 306 -5.38 -0.63 -10.08
CA LEU A 306 -5.66 0.62 -10.80
C LEU A 306 -5.74 1.81 -9.83
N ALA A 307 -6.40 1.65 -8.69
CA ALA A 307 -6.56 2.71 -7.69
C ALA A 307 -5.21 3.21 -7.14
N GLN A 308 -4.21 2.32 -7.04
CA GLN A 308 -2.85 2.69 -6.65
C GLN A 308 -2.15 3.62 -7.66
N ARG A 309 -2.68 3.73 -8.89
CA ARG A 309 -2.18 4.61 -9.97
C ARG A 309 -3.15 5.72 -10.35
N ASP A 310 -4.06 6.08 -9.44
CA ASP A 310 -5.06 7.14 -9.68
C ASP A 310 -5.97 6.83 -10.87
N LEU A 311 -6.29 5.54 -11.04
CA LEU A 311 -7.26 5.06 -12.01
C LEU A 311 -8.40 4.40 -11.26
N VAL A 312 -9.62 4.76 -11.63
CA VAL A 312 -10.84 4.23 -11.05
C VAL A 312 -11.51 3.37 -12.11
N LEU A 313 -11.70 2.09 -11.78
CA LEU A 313 -12.46 1.14 -12.57
C LEU A 313 -13.80 0.92 -11.88
N GLU A 314 -14.88 1.28 -12.56
CA GLU A 314 -16.24 1.14 -12.06
C GLU A 314 -17.06 0.30 -13.03
N GLN A 315 -17.90 -0.57 -12.50
CA GLN A 315 -18.87 -1.30 -13.30
C GLN A 315 -20.14 -0.45 -13.44
N SER A 316 -20.49 -0.08 -14.68
CA SER A 316 -21.78 0.53 -15.01
C SER A 316 -22.83 -0.56 -15.23
N THR A 317 -24.02 -0.19 -15.70
CA THR A 317 -25.14 -1.11 -15.95
C THR A 317 -24.83 -2.17 -17.01
N VAL A 318 -23.93 -1.87 -17.96
CA VAL A 318 -23.59 -2.78 -19.08
C VAL A 318 -22.08 -2.83 -19.35
N ASP A 319 -21.37 -1.73 -19.11
CA ASP A 319 -19.95 -1.57 -19.46
C ASP A 319 -19.07 -1.27 -18.26
N TRP A 320 -17.78 -1.59 -18.35
CA TRP A 320 -16.78 -1.10 -17.41
C TRP A 320 -16.34 0.30 -17.81
N VAL A 321 -16.20 1.21 -16.84
CA VAL A 321 -15.73 2.57 -17.07
C VAL A 321 -14.39 2.74 -16.36
N LEU A 322 -13.40 3.26 -17.09
CA LEU A 322 -12.08 3.56 -16.59
C LEU A 322 -11.80 5.06 -16.68
N ARG A 323 -11.55 5.70 -15.53
CA ARG A 323 -11.31 7.15 -15.44
C ARG A 323 -10.16 7.50 -14.51
N ASP A 324 -9.60 8.70 -14.67
CA ASP A 324 -8.60 9.24 -13.74
C ASP A 324 -9.28 9.75 -12.46
N SER A 325 -8.76 9.39 -11.28
CA SER A 325 -9.34 9.81 -10.00
C SER A 325 -9.38 11.34 -9.83
N ARG A 326 -8.45 12.07 -10.47
CA ARG A 326 -8.44 13.54 -10.45
C ARG A 326 -9.66 14.14 -11.15
N GLN A 327 -10.14 13.48 -12.21
CA GLN A 327 -11.34 13.90 -12.95
C GLN A 327 -12.61 13.47 -12.21
N ALA A 328 -12.56 12.38 -11.43
CA ALA A 328 -13.69 11.90 -10.65
C ALA A 328 -14.12 12.86 -9.52
N ARG A 329 -13.16 13.56 -8.89
CA ARG A 329 -13.44 14.58 -7.86
C ARG A 329 -14.17 15.82 -8.40
N GLU A 330 -14.02 16.12 -9.68
CA GLU A 330 -14.63 17.30 -10.33
C GLU A 330 -16.11 17.08 -10.69
N VAL A 331 -16.58 15.82 -10.69
CA VAL A 331 -17.94 15.42 -11.10
C VAL A 331 -18.82 15.02 -9.90
N ALA A 332 -18.31 15.06 -8.67
CA ALA A 332 -19.16 14.85 -7.50
C ALA A 332 -20.24 15.95 -7.45
N PRO A 333 -21.54 15.61 -7.40
CA PRO A 333 -22.57 16.64 -7.28
C PRO A 333 -22.37 17.34 -5.95
N GLY A 334 -22.14 18.66 -5.99
CA GLY A 334 -22.19 19.50 -4.80
C GLY A 334 -23.53 19.32 -4.08
N PRO A 335 -23.61 19.63 -2.77
CA PRO A 335 -24.84 19.46 -2.01
C PRO A 335 -25.98 20.15 -2.76
N VAL A 336 -26.96 19.35 -3.18
CA VAL A 336 -28.21 19.83 -3.76
C VAL A 336 -28.84 20.75 -2.73
N SER A 337 -28.79 22.06 -2.99
CA SER A 337 -29.52 23.04 -2.21
C SER A 337 -31.02 22.77 -2.39
N PRO A 338 -31.79 22.57 -1.32
CA PRO A 338 -33.23 22.38 -1.44
C PRO A 338 -33.87 23.75 -1.54
N ASP A 339 -33.83 24.35 -2.73
CA ASP A 339 -34.67 25.51 -3.03
C ASP A 339 -35.17 25.46 -4.47
N SER A 340 -36.32 24.82 -4.63
CA SER A 340 -37.24 25.12 -5.71
C SER A 340 -38.66 24.96 -5.17
N PRO A 341 -39.53 25.96 -5.35
CA PRO A 341 -40.80 26.02 -4.65
C PRO A 341 -41.81 25.03 -5.26
N ALA A 342 -42.59 24.42 -4.39
CA ALA A 342 -43.68 23.52 -4.75
C ALA A 342 -44.72 24.25 -5.61
N ILE A 343 -44.98 23.71 -6.80
CA ILE A 343 -46.13 24.09 -7.63
C ILE A 343 -47.37 23.46 -6.98
N VAL A 344 -48.26 24.32 -6.47
CA VAL A 344 -49.58 23.96 -5.96
C VAL A 344 -50.52 23.75 -7.16
N PRO A 345 -51.28 22.65 -7.28
CA PRO A 345 -52.32 22.57 -8.28
C PRO A 345 -53.54 23.38 -7.83
N ALA A 346 -54.01 24.28 -8.71
CA ALA A 346 -55.25 25.01 -8.52
C ALA A 346 -56.45 24.13 -8.86
N ASP A 347 -57.40 24.05 -7.94
CA ASP A 347 -58.62 23.27 -8.03
C ASP A 347 -59.80 24.12 -8.52
N GLY A 348 -60.62 23.54 -9.40
CA GLY A 348 -62.07 23.81 -9.54
C GLY A 348 -62.58 25.03 -10.34
N ALA A 349 -63.27 24.76 -11.47
CA ALA A 349 -64.53 25.42 -11.89
C ALA A 349 -65.18 24.62 -13.06
N PRO A 350 -66.47 24.81 -13.43
CA PRO A 350 -67.59 23.98 -12.96
C PRO A 350 -68.37 23.26 -14.09
N VAL A 351 -69.29 22.39 -13.68
CA VAL A 351 -70.24 21.64 -14.53
C VAL A 351 -71.56 22.41 -14.73
N ALA A 352 -72.16 22.20 -15.91
CA ALA A 352 -73.53 22.45 -16.39
C ALA A 352 -73.73 23.66 -17.33
N PRO A 353 -74.47 23.45 -18.43
CA PRO A 353 -75.92 23.69 -18.34
C PRO A 353 -76.78 22.60 -18.99
N ASP A 354 -77.99 22.43 -18.46
CA ASP A 354 -79.15 21.90 -19.17
C ASP A 354 -80.30 22.92 -18.98
N ALA A 355 -80.64 23.61 -20.08
CA ALA A 355 -81.90 24.30 -20.43
C ALA A 355 -81.63 25.38 -21.50
#